data_AF-A0A9X3DVA6-F1
#
_entry.id   AF-A0A9X3DVA6-F1
#
_cell.length_a   1.000
_cell.length_b   1.000
_cell.length_c   1.000
_cell.angle_alpha   90.00
_cell.angle_beta   90.00
_cell.angle_gamma   90.00
#
_symmetry.space_group_name_H-M   'P 1'
#
loop_
_entity.id
_entity.type
_entity.pdbx_description
1 polymer ?
#
loop_
_entity_poly.entity_id
_entity_poly.type
_entity_poly.pdbx_seq_one_letter_code
_entity_poly.pdbx_strand_id
1 'polypeptide(L)'
;MKKKLFLSMMLLLSGGISAKSLELRPVLKDRFEKNCAIRQQYDFHDENTELIAPLEDYTIDTQYVEKSAYESTTYKLKKVTYASIPILKIEFSFGRPAQQYNEYLYFDLSSEWAKKKFKKLKFKQNHQKADVSVDYKNHTAIVQCYWLSDF
;
A
#
# COMPACT_ATOMS: atom_id res chain seq x y z
N MET A 1 4.59 -9.46 67.95
CA MET A 1 5.38 -9.07 66.76
C MET A 1 4.47 -9.14 65.53
N LYS A 2 4.36 -8.02 64.80
CA LYS A 2 3.44 -7.82 63.66
C LYS A 2 3.96 -8.56 62.42
N LYS A 3 3.20 -9.50 61.85
CA LYS A 3 3.47 -10.05 60.51
C LYS A 3 2.50 -9.39 59.53
N LYS A 4 2.98 -8.38 58.80
CA LYS A 4 2.27 -7.79 57.66
C LYS A 4 2.47 -8.74 56.47
N LEU A 5 1.39 -9.37 56.00
CA LEU A 5 1.39 -10.01 54.68
C LEU A 5 1.31 -8.90 53.64
N PHE A 6 2.38 -8.73 52.85
CA PHE A 6 2.39 -7.81 51.72
C PHE A 6 1.70 -8.48 50.52
N LEU A 7 0.62 -7.85 50.08
CA LEU A 7 -0.10 -8.12 48.85
C LEU A 7 0.71 -7.52 47.69
N SER A 8 1.18 -8.34 46.74
CA SER A 8 1.66 -7.84 45.44
C SER A 8 0.91 -8.54 44.32
N MET A 9 -0.20 -7.92 43.94
CA MET A 9 -0.92 -8.19 42.70
C MET A 9 -0.06 -7.62 41.55
N MET A 10 0.72 -8.46 40.88
CA MET A 10 1.33 -8.10 39.61
C MET A 10 0.22 -7.99 38.56
N LEU A 11 -0.33 -6.78 38.40
CA LEU A 11 -1.00 -6.42 37.15
C LEU A 11 0.07 -6.43 36.05
N LEU A 12 0.17 -7.54 35.34
CA LEU A 12 0.74 -7.58 34.00
C LEU A 12 -0.20 -6.79 33.10
N LEU A 13 -0.07 -5.46 33.11
CA LEU A 13 -0.57 -4.60 32.05
C LEU A 13 0.24 -4.97 30.80
N SER A 14 -0.24 -5.97 30.06
CA SER A 14 0.10 -6.14 28.65
C SER A 14 -0.49 -4.95 27.91
N GLY A 15 0.19 -3.80 28.01
CA GLY A 15 0.00 -2.68 27.11
C GLY A 15 0.42 -3.16 25.73
N GLY A 16 -0.50 -3.82 25.02
CA GLY A 16 -0.38 -4.05 23.60
C GLY A 16 -0.33 -2.69 22.96
N ILE A 17 0.88 -2.17 22.74
CA ILE A 17 1.12 -1.03 21.89
C ILE A 17 0.63 -1.48 20.52
N SER A 18 -0.62 -1.16 20.20
CA SER A 18 -1.15 -1.40 18.87
C SER A 18 -0.32 -0.53 17.94
N ALA A 19 0.69 -1.14 17.31
CA ALA A 19 1.60 -0.42 16.41
C ALA A 19 0.76 0.42 15.45
N LYS A 20 1.06 1.72 15.41
CA LYS A 20 0.31 2.70 14.63
C LYS A 20 0.30 2.26 13.16
N SER A 21 -0.89 2.24 12.55
CA SER A 21 -1.03 1.93 11.12
C SER A 21 -0.22 2.94 10.30
N LEU A 22 0.50 2.44 9.29
CA LEU A 22 1.11 3.30 8.28
C LEU A 22 0.00 3.81 7.36
N GLU A 23 -0.07 5.12 7.17
CA GLU A 23 -1.04 5.75 6.27
C GLU A 23 -0.33 6.21 5.01
N LEU A 24 -0.67 5.60 3.87
CA LEU A 24 0.00 5.82 2.58
C LEU A 24 -0.50 7.05 1.84
N ARG A 25 -1.71 7.54 2.11
CA ARG A 25 -2.28 8.65 1.35
C ARG A 25 -1.39 9.91 1.32
N PRO A 26 -0.71 10.33 2.40
CA PRO A 26 0.21 11.47 2.36
C PRO A 26 1.29 11.38 1.28
N VAL A 27 1.79 10.16 0.98
CA VAL A 27 2.85 9.94 0.00
C VAL A 27 2.33 9.52 -1.38
N LEU A 28 1.15 8.90 -1.44
CA LEU A 28 0.59 8.33 -2.68
C LEU A 28 -0.56 9.13 -3.30
N LYS A 29 -1.15 10.10 -2.59
CA LYS A 29 -2.33 10.84 -3.07
C LYS A 29 -2.10 11.49 -4.42
N ASP A 30 -0.91 12.03 -4.67
CA ASP A 30 -0.63 12.73 -5.91
C ASP A 30 -0.62 11.76 -7.10
N ARG A 31 -0.17 10.52 -6.89
CA ARG A 31 -0.12 9.46 -7.91
C ARG A 31 -1.51 8.94 -8.25
N PHE A 32 -2.31 8.61 -7.23
CA PHE A 32 -3.60 7.94 -7.45
C PHE A 32 -4.79 8.90 -7.58
N GLU A 33 -4.81 10.03 -6.87
CA GLU A 33 -5.96 10.95 -6.86
C GLU A 33 -5.76 12.23 -7.70
N LYS A 34 -4.52 12.61 -8.04
CA LYS A 34 -4.26 13.83 -8.84
C LYS A 34 -3.81 13.51 -10.26
N ASN A 35 -2.65 12.90 -10.44
CA ASN A 35 -2.08 12.55 -11.74
C ASN A 35 -0.99 11.48 -11.56
N CYS A 36 -1.20 10.35 -12.21
CA CYS A 36 -0.33 9.18 -12.15
C CYS A 36 1.10 9.45 -12.66
N ALA A 37 1.29 10.37 -13.62
CA ALA A 37 2.60 10.70 -14.22
C ALA A 37 3.42 11.77 -13.47
N ILE A 38 3.08 12.16 -12.23
CA ILE A 38 3.76 13.30 -11.55
C ILE A 38 5.23 12.99 -11.17
N ARG A 39 5.72 11.75 -11.29
CA ARG A 39 7.11 11.40 -10.94
C ARG A 39 7.92 10.86 -12.11
N GLN A 40 9.20 11.29 -12.16
CA GLN A 40 10.23 10.76 -13.07
C GLN A 40 10.87 9.47 -12.55
N GLN A 41 10.80 9.19 -11.25
CA GLN A 41 11.43 8.03 -10.61
C GLN A 41 10.42 6.91 -10.40
N TYR A 42 10.80 5.70 -10.79
CA TYR A 42 10.04 4.47 -10.62
C TYR A 42 10.55 3.74 -9.38
N ASP A 43 9.69 3.49 -8.37
CA ASP A 43 10.10 2.94 -7.07
C ASP A 43 10.47 1.44 -7.09
N PHE A 44 10.49 0.84 -8.27
CA PHE A 44 10.84 -0.54 -8.47
C PHE A 44 12.35 -0.72 -8.48
N HIS A 45 12.85 -1.65 -7.68
CA HIS A 45 14.29 -1.91 -7.50
C HIS A 45 15.12 -0.73 -6.96
N ASP A 46 14.47 0.33 -6.45
CA ASP A 46 15.12 1.35 -5.63
C ASP A 46 14.61 1.26 -4.19
N GLU A 47 15.42 0.61 -3.36
CA GLU A 47 15.16 0.33 -1.95
C GLU A 47 15.11 1.63 -1.11
N ASN A 48 15.75 2.70 -1.60
CA ASN A 48 15.91 3.96 -0.85
C ASN A 48 14.86 5.02 -1.22
N THR A 49 13.73 4.61 -1.78
CA THR A 49 12.66 5.53 -2.13
C THR A 49 11.85 5.95 -0.91
N GLU A 50 11.16 7.09 -1.02
CA GLU A 50 10.25 7.62 0.00
C GLU A 50 9.08 6.68 0.34
N LEU A 51 8.90 5.59 -0.42
CA LEU A 51 7.82 4.63 -0.25
C LEU A 51 8.32 3.27 0.25
N ILE A 52 9.40 2.72 -0.30
CA ILE A 52 9.87 1.38 0.05
C ILE A 52 10.44 1.35 1.47
N ALA A 53 11.29 2.30 1.85
CA ALA A 53 11.90 2.32 3.19
C ALA A 53 10.84 2.38 4.33
N PRO A 54 9.78 3.22 4.26
CA PRO A 54 8.70 3.18 5.25
C PRO A 54 7.86 1.89 5.25
N LEU A 55 7.84 1.12 4.15
CA LEU A 55 7.05 -0.10 4.02
C LEU A 55 7.72 -1.32 4.67
N GLU A 56 9.04 -1.30 4.90
CA GLU A 56 9.80 -2.47 5.39
C GLU A 56 9.22 -3.04 6.69
N ASP A 57 9.02 -2.19 7.71
CA ASP A 57 8.47 -2.60 9.01
C ASP A 57 7.04 -3.16 8.93
N TYR A 58 6.34 -2.80 7.85
CA TYR A 58 4.95 -3.14 7.59
C TYR A 58 4.80 -4.25 6.54
N THR A 59 5.91 -4.75 5.99
CA THR A 59 5.91 -5.85 5.02
C THR A 59 5.92 -7.19 5.75
N ILE A 60 5.05 -8.09 5.31
CA ILE A 60 4.94 -9.47 5.79
C ILE A 60 5.81 -10.38 4.93
N ASP A 61 5.77 -10.15 3.62
CA ASP A 61 6.36 -11.01 2.59
C ASP A 61 6.58 -10.20 1.31
N THR A 62 7.67 -10.49 0.62
CA THR A 62 8.05 -9.85 -0.64
C THR A 62 8.22 -10.93 -1.70
N GLN A 63 7.55 -10.76 -2.84
CA GLN A 63 7.64 -11.68 -3.96
C GLN A 63 8.10 -10.94 -5.22
N TYR A 64 9.22 -11.40 -5.78
CA TYR A 64 9.70 -10.97 -7.09
C TYR A 64 9.34 -12.01 -8.16
N VAL A 65 8.92 -11.54 -9.33
CA VAL A 65 8.63 -12.35 -10.50
C VAL A 65 9.24 -11.69 -11.71
N GLU A 66 10.08 -12.44 -12.43
CA GLU A 66 10.60 -12.05 -13.74
C GLU A 66 10.07 -12.98 -14.83
N LYS A 67 9.55 -12.38 -15.90
CA LYS A 67 9.07 -13.06 -17.11
C LYS A 67 9.52 -12.29 -18.34
N SER A 68 9.44 -12.95 -19.49
CA SER A 68 9.75 -12.33 -20.79
C SER A 68 8.83 -11.14 -21.14
N ALA A 69 7.60 -11.11 -20.61
CA ALA A 69 6.64 -10.05 -20.86
C ALA A 69 6.64 -8.95 -19.79
N TYR A 70 7.06 -9.26 -18.56
CA TYR A 70 7.00 -8.32 -17.45
C TYR A 70 7.93 -8.74 -16.30
N GLU A 71 8.22 -7.79 -15.44
CA GLU A 71 8.81 -8.01 -14.12
C GLU A 71 7.94 -7.33 -13.06
N SER A 72 7.84 -7.91 -11.88
CA SER A 72 6.97 -7.43 -10.81
C SER A 72 7.53 -7.76 -9.43
N THR A 73 7.33 -6.84 -8.49
CA THR A 73 7.68 -6.97 -7.07
C THR A 73 6.43 -6.63 -6.29
N THR A 74 5.95 -7.59 -5.52
CA THR A 74 4.79 -7.46 -4.66
C THR A 74 5.22 -7.47 -3.20
N TYR A 75 4.76 -6.48 -2.44
CA TYR A 75 4.93 -6.41 -0.99
C TYR A 75 3.57 -6.68 -0.32
N LYS A 76 3.45 -7.80 0.40
CA LYS A 76 2.27 -8.08 1.23
C LYS A 76 2.39 -7.31 2.54
N LEU A 77 1.34 -6.62 2.95
CA LEU A 77 1.40 -5.62 4.01
C LEU A 77 0.55 -5.98 5.23
N LYS A 78 0.99 -5.56 6.42
CA LYS A 78 0.23 -5.57 7.68
C LYS A 78 0.07 -4.14 8.18
N LYS A 79 -1.10 -3.81 8.74
CA LYS A 79 -1.36 -2.51 9.37
C LYS A 79 -0.99 -1.30 8.48
N VAL A 80 -1.30 -1.40 7.19
CA VAL A 80 -1.15 -0.31 6.23
C VAL A 80 -2.51 0.11 5.74
N THR A 81 -2.74 1.41 5.62
CA THR A 81 -3.99 1.99 5.14
C THR A 81 -3.77 3.07 4.10
N TYR A 82 -4.79 3.29 3.27
CA TYR A 82 -4.92 4.45 2.39
C TYR A 82 -6.28 5.11 2.65
N ALA A 83 -6.31 6.37 3.08
CA ALA A 83 -7.51 7.03 3.58
C ALA A 83 -8.22 6.25 4.71
N SER A 84 -7.41 5.63 5.58
CA SER A 84 -7.79 4.62 6.58
C SER A 84 -8.40 3.32 6.02
N ILE A 85 -8.46 3.09 4.71
CA ILE A 85 -8.93 1.82 4.15
C ILE A 85 -7.75 0.83 4.16
N PRO A 86 -7.90 -0.41 4.63
CA PRO A 86 -6.77 -1.33 4.70
C PRO A 86 -6.22 -1.66 3.31
N ILE A 87 -4.90 -1.73 3.21
CA ILE A 87 -4.18 -2.17 2.00
C ILE A 87 -3.58 -3.55 2.28
N LEU A 88 -3.90 -4.51 1.42
CA LEU A 88 -3.44 -5.90 1.52
C LEU A 88 -2.02 -6.05 0.99
N LYS A 89 -1.75 -5.40 -0.14
CA LYS A 89 -0.45 -5.42 -0.80
C LYS A 89 -0.28 -4.20 -1.70
N ILE A 90 0.97 -3.87 -1.98
CA ILE A 90 1.37 -2.96 -3.05
C ILE A 90 2.21 -3.74 -4.06
N GLU A 91 2.07 -3.42 -5.34
CA GLU A 91 2.80 -4.08 -6.41
C GLU A 91 3.36 -3.04 -7.37
N PHE A 92 4.62 -3.23 -7.76
CA PHE A 92 5.27 -2.44 -8.78
C PHE A 92 5.63 -3.41 -9.91
N SER A 93 5.21 -3.10 -11.14
CA SER A 93 5.59 -3.93 -12.29
C SER A 93 5.92 -3.14 -13.55
N PHE A 94 6.84 -3.67 -14.33
CA PHE A 94 7.24 -3.14 -15.62
C PHE A 94 6.84 -4.11 -16.74
N GLY A 95 6.01 -3.64 -17.66
CA GLY A 95 5.58 -4.37 -18.84
C GLY A 95 6.53 -4.12 -20.01
N ARG A 96 7.30 -5.13 -20.42
CA ARG A 96 8.36 -5.00 -21.44
C ARG A 96 7.82 -4.66 -22.84
N PRO A 97 6.74 -5.28 -23.36
CA PRO A 97 6.24 -4.97 -24.71
C PRO A 97 5.67 -3.57 -24.84
N ALA A 98 4.97 -3.11 -23.80
CA ALA A 98 4.35 -1.78 -23.77
C ALA A 98 5.29 -0.71 -23.23
N GLN A 99 6.47 -1.10 -22.73
CA GLN A 99 7.40 -0.21 -22.02
C GLN A 99 6.64 0.59 -20.94
N GLN A 100 5.88 -0.10 -20.10
CA GLN A 100 4.91 0.52 -19.19
C GLN A 100 5.26 0.23 -17.73
N TYR A 101 5.41 1.29 -16.94
CA TYR A 101 5.51 1.24 -15.50
C TYR A 101 4.13 1.16 -14.87
N ASN A 102 4.02 0.38 -13.80
CA ASN A 102 2.78 0.17 -13.08
C ASN A 102 3.02 0.17 -11.57
N GLU A 103 2.10 0.80 -10.85
CA GLU A 103 1.97 0.77 -9.41
C GLU A 103 0.53 0.40 -9.04
N TYR A 104 0.35 -0.62 -8.21
CA TYR A 104 -0.96 -1.13 -7.82
C TYR A 104 -1.17 -1.06 -6.30
N LEU A 105 -2.33 -0.57 -5.89
CA LEU A 105 -2.83 -0.67 -4.52
C LEU A 105 -4.01 -1.64 -4.44
N TYR A 106 -3.90 -2.62 -3.55
CA TYR A 106 -4.94 -3.62 -3.32
C TYR A 106 -5.70 -3.30 -2.02
N PHE A 107 -6.85 -2.67 -2.17
CA PHE A 107 -7.71 -2.26 -1.07
C PHE A 107 -8.54 -3.44 -0.55
N ASP A 108 -8.52 -3.69 0.75
CA ASP A 108 -9.43 -4.62 1.41
C ASP A 108 -10.80 -3.97 1.60
N LEU A 109 -11.79 -4.45 0.84
CA LEU A 109 -13.17 -4.04 0.91
C LEU A 109 -14.06 -5.07 1.61
N SER A 110 -13.50 -5.96 2.43
CA SER A 110 -14.26 -6.98 3.16
C SER A 110 -15.27 -6.37 4.15
N SER A 111 -15.00 -5.16 4.67
CA SER A 111 -15.92 -4.45 5.55
C SER A 111 -16.80 -3.43 4.81
N GLU A 112 -18.06 -3.28 5.24
CA GLU A 112 -18.97 -2.25 4.72
C GLU A 112 -18.43 -0.83 4.90
N TRP A 113 -17.68 -0.60 5.99
CA TRP A 113 -17.01 0.66 6.24
C TRP A 113 -15.95 0.96 5.16
N ALA A 114 -15.11 -0.02 4.82
CA ALA A 114 -14.10 0.11 3.78
C ALA A 114 -14.74 0.39 2.41
N LYS A 115 -15.80 -0.34 2.06
CA LYS A 115 -16.58 -0.10 0.84
C LYS A 115 -17.11 1.33 0.77
N LYS A 116 -17.73 1.82 1.85
CA LYS A 116 -18.29 3.18 1.93
C LYS A 116 -17.21 4.25 1.81
N LYS A 117 -16.03 4.03 2.40
CA LYS A 117 -14.90 4.96 2.27
C LYS A 117 -14.30 4.95 0.87
N PHE A 118 -14.10 3.76 0.29
CA PHE A 118 -13.52 3.62 -1.04
C PHE A 118 -14.34 4.36 -2.10
N LYS A 119 -15.68 4.25 -2.05
CA LYS A 119 -16.61 4.98 -2.94
C LYS A 119 -16.48 6.51 -2.88
N LYS A 120 -15.85 7.07 -1.84
CA LYS A 120 -15.63 8.51 -1.70
C LYS A 120 -14.30 8.96 -2.32
N LEU A 121 -13.39 8.03 -2.62
CA LEU A 121 -12.14 8.33 -3.30
C LEU A 121 -12.45 8.67 -4.76
N LYS A 122 -11.69 9.61 -5.31
CA LYS A 122 -11.77 10.02 -6.71
C LYS A 122 -10.40 9.84 -7.33
N PHE A 123 -10.31 8.92 -8.28
CA PHE A 123 -9.10 8.66 -9.04
C PHE A 123 -9.19 9.46 -10.34
N LYS A 124 -8.32 10.46 -10.51
CA LYS A 124 -8.35 11.33 -11.68
C LYS A 124 -7.53 10.71 -12.80
N GLN A 125 -8.19 10.56 -13.94
CA GLN A 125 -7.59 10.03 -15.16
C GLN A 125 -6.87 11.13 -15.94
N ASN A 126 -5.72 10.81 -16.53
CA ASN A 126 -4.95 11.70 -17.40
C ASN A 126 -4.51 10.98 -18.68
N HIS A 127 -5.49 10.66 -19.52
CA HIS A 127 -5.39 9.81 -20.71
C HIS A 127 -4.29 10.14 -21.75
N GLN A 128 -3.55 11.25 -21.60
CA GLN A 128 -2.48 11.58 -22.53
C GLN A 128 -1.18 10.80 -22.28
N LYS A 129 -0.85 10.47 -21.02
CA LYS A 129 0.52 10.01 -20.66
C LYS A 129 0.59 9.03 -19.50
N ALA A 130 -0.42 9.02 -18.65
CA ALA A 130 -0.54 8.11 -17.53
C ALA A 130 -1.98 8.04 -17.06
N ASP A 131 -2.45 6.87 -16.69
CA ASP A 131 -3.84 6.73 -16.27
C ASP A 131 -3.96 6.03 -14.93
N VAL A 132 -5.15 6.19 -14.34
CA VAL A 132 -5.57 5.42 -13.18
C VAL A 132 -6.77 4.58 -13.56
N SER A 133 -6.65 3.27 -13.35
CA SER A 133 -7.75 2.31 -13.52
C SER A 133 -8.12 1.72 -12.17
N VAL A 134 -9.38 1.29 -12.05
CA VAL A 134 -9.89 0.59 -10.87
C VAL A 134 -10.55 -0.69 -11.34
N ASP A 135 -10.02 -1.82 -10.90
CA ASP A 135 -10.61 -3.15 -11.10
C ASP A 135 -11.15 -3.69 -9.77
N TYR A 136 -12.18 -4.54 -9.84
CA TYR A 136 -12.81 -5.15 -8.67
C TYR A 136 -12.75 -6.66 -8.77
N LYS A 137 -12.16 -7.30 -7.76
CA LYS A 137 -12.07 -8.76 -7.65
C LYS A 137 -12.47 -9.20 -6.25
N ASN A 138 -13.62 -9.88 -6.14
CA ASN A 138 -14.20 -10.32 -4.87
C ASN A 138 -14.35 -9.15 -3.87
N HIS A 139 -13.66 -9.21 -2.72
CA HIS A 139 -13.64 -8.17 -1.70
C HIS A 139 -12.43 -7.26 -1.82
N THR A 140 -11.84 -7.14 -3.01
CA THR A 140 -10.66 -6.31 -3.26
C THR A 140 -10.95 -5.34 -4.40
N ALA A 141 -10.60 -4.07 -4.18
CA ALA A 141 -10.44 -3.12 -5.28
C ALA A 141 -8.95 -2.97 -5.57
N ILE A 142 -8.60 -3.03 -6.84
CA ILE A 142 -7.25 -2.92 -7.35
C ILE A 142 -7.18 -1.59 -8.09
N VAL A 143 -6.43 -0.63 -7.54
CA VAL A 143 -6.21 0.66 -8.19
C VAL A 143 -4.84 0.63 -8.81
N GLN A 144 -4.77 0.78 -10.13
CA GLN A 144 -3.53 0.80 -10.90
C GLN A 144 -3.24 2.22 -11.36
N CYS A 145 -2.06 2.72 -11.07
CA CYS A 145 -1.46 3.87 -11.73
C CYS A 145 -0.43 3.32 -12.74
N TYR A 146 -0.55 3.68 -14.02
CA TYR A 146 0.41 3.28 -15.05
C TYR A 146 0.84 4.43 -15.95
N TRP A 147 2.08 4.38 -16.46
CA TRP A 147 2.66 5.34 -17.40
C TRP A 147 3.71 4.68 -18.30
N LEU A 148 3.94 5.23 -19.49
CA LEU A 148 4.92 4.72 -20.45
C LEU A 148 6.34 5.20 -20.10
N SER A 149 7.37 4.42 -20.44
CA SER A 149 8.76 4.72 -20.09
C SER A 149 9.45 5.72 -21.00
N ASP A 150 8.89 5.99 -22.18
CA ASP A 150 9.46 6.90 -23.18
C ASP A 150 9.21 8.38 -22.82
N PHE A 151 9.69 8.77 -21.64
CA PHE A 151 9.86 10.15 -21.22
C PHE A 151 11.34 10.47 -20.97
#